data_AF-A0A2G1WXG3-F1
#
_entry.id   AF-A0A2G1WXG3-F1
#
_cell.length_a   1.000
_cell.length_b   1.000
_cell.length_c   1.000
_cell.angle_alpha   90.00
_cell.angle_beta   90.00
_cell.angle_gamma   90.00
#
_symmetry.space_group_name_H-M   'P 1'
#
loop_
_entity.id
_entity.type
_entity.pdbx_description
1 polymer ?
#
loop_
_entity_poly.entity_id
_entity_poly.type
_entity_poly.pdbx_seq_one_letter_code
_entity_poly.pdbx_strand_id
1 'polypeptide(L)' 'MNAESKESRESSGTVRERKNVNMYLPETLVDDLQLRYSELNVKWRRQHGEDMPKNEEFYPAAVRAALGESSIEEELGLEE' A
#
# COMPACT_ATOMS: atom_id res chain seq x y z
N MET A 1 -29.13 2.00 28.91
CA MET A 1 -28.69 1.49 27.59
C MET A 1 -28.20 2.68 26.81
N ASN A 2 -26.89 2.80 26.56
CA ASN A 2 -26.34 3.71 25.57
C ASN A 2 -25.18 2.96 24.93
N ALA A 3 -25.45 2.46 23.74
CA ALA A 3 -24.46 1.93 22.82
C ALA A 3 -24.00 3.11 21.99
N GLU A 4 -22.70 3.40 21.96
CA GLU A 4 -22.11 4.18 20.88
C GLU A 4 -20.64 3.82 20.72
N SER A 5 -20.37 3.27 19.52
CA SER A 5 -19.15 3.40 18.76
C SER A 5 -17.87 2.82 19.35
N LYS A 6 -17.68 1.52 19.10
CA LYS A 6 -16.32 0.94 18.97
C LYS A 6 -15.69 1.55 17.72
N GLU A 7 -15.03 2.68 17.90
CA GLU A 7 -13.99 3.14 16.99
C GLU A 7 -12.86 2.11 17.07
N SER A 8 -12.93 1.10 16.20
CA SER A 8 -11.83 0.17 15.96
C SER A 8 -10.72 1.00 15.32
N ARG A 9 -9.94 1.69 16.14
CA ARG A 9 -8.59 2.12 15.76
C ARG A 9 -7.85 0.84 15.46
N GLU A 10 -7.79 0.50 14.17
CA GLU A 10 -6.87 -0.49 13.67
C GLU A 10 -5.51 -0.15 14.24
N SER A 11 -5.06 -1.05 15.12
CA SER A 11 -3.83 -0.91 15.86
C SER A 11 -2.72 -0.77 14.84
N SER A 12 -2.22 0.46 14.66
CA SER A 12 -1.00 0.76 13.91
C SER A 12 0.11 -0.13 14.47
N GLY A 13 0.32 -1.27 13.82
CA GLY A 13 1.25 -2.30 14.25
C GLY A 13 2.63 -1.70 14.33
N THR A 14 3.24 -1.72 15.52
CA THR A 14 4.57 -1.16 15.70
C THR A 14 5.54 -1.81 14.73
N VAL A 15 6.41 -1.02 14.11
CA VAL A 15 7.44 -1.42 13.12
C VAL A 15 8.24 -2.67 13.53
N ARG A 16 8.26 -3.02 14.83
CA ARG A 16 8.85 -4.22 15.44
C ARG A 16 8.33 -5.56 14.92
N GLU A 17 7.16 -5.63 14.28
CA GLU A 17 6.63 -6.88 13.73
C GLU A 17 6.95 -7.09 12.24
N ARG A 18 7.54 -6.09 11.56
CA ARG A 18 7.82 -6.15 10.13
C ARG A 18 9.18 -6.80 9.88
N LYS A 19 9.21 -7.84 9.03
CA LYS A 19 10.46 -8.46 8.56
C LYS A 19 11.02 -7.66 7.39
N ASN A 20 12.27 -7.23 7.50
CA ASN A 20 12.97 -6.61 6.36
C ASN A 20 13.43 -7.70 5.38
N VAL A 21 13.03 -7.55 4.12
CA VAL A 21 13.46 -8.40 3.01
C VAL A 21 14.13 -7.49 1.99
N ASN A 22 15.37 -7.81 1.62
CA ASN A 22 16.10 -7.12 0.56
C ASN A 22 16.08 -8.00 -0.70
N MET A 23 15.66 -7.43 -1.83
CA MET A 23 15.61 -8.11 -3.12
C MET A 23 16.34 -7.27 -4.17
N TYR A 24 17.08 -7.93 -5.05
CA TYR A 24 17.65 -7.32 -6.23
C TYR A 24 16.73 -7.63 -7.42
N LEU A 25 16.21 -6.59 -8.04
CA LEU A 25 15.30 -6.70 -9.18
C LEU A 25 16.01 -6.29 -10.47
N PRO A 26 15.62 -6.85 -11.63
CA PRO A 26 16.08 -6.35 -12.93
C PRO A 26 15.71 -4.89 -13.13
N GLU A 27 16.56 -4.11 -13.78
CA GLU A 27 16.34 -2.67 -14.04
C GLU A 27 14.98 -2.41 -14.69
N THR A 28 14.63 -3.19 -15.72
CA THR A 28 13.33 -3.07 -16.40
C THR A 28 12.14 -3.23 -15.46
N LEU A 29 12.25 -4.14 -14.48
CA LEU A 29 11.19 -4.36 -13.50
C LEU A 29 11.13 -3.23 -12.48
N VAL A 30 12.28 -2.62 -12.14
CA VAL A 30 12.33 -1.44 -11.28
C VAL A 30 11.65 -0.26 -11.97
N ASP A 31 11.91 -0.06 -13.27
CA ASP A 31 11.27 1.00 -14.06
C ASP A 31 9.76 0.82 -14.13
N ASP A 32 9.28 -0.38 -14.43
CA ASP A 32 7.84 -0.70 -14.45
C ASP A 32 7.19 -0.45 -13.07
N LEU A 33 7.89 -0.82 -12.00
CA LEU A 33 7.42 -0.62 -10.63
C LEU A 33 7.36 0.88 -10.28
N GLN A 34 8.34 1.68 -10.72
CA GLN A 34 8.35 3.13 -10.54
C GLN A 34 7.24 3.81 -11.34
N LEU A 35 6.97 3.35 -12.56
CA LEU A 35 5.88 3.85 -13.38
C LEU A 35 4.54 3.62 -12.69
N ARG A 36 4.26 2.38 -12.27
CA ARG A 36 3.03 2.04 -11.51
C ARG A 36 2.91 2.84 -10.22
N TYR A 37 4.00 3.00 -9.47
CA TYR A 37 4.01 3.84 -8.28
C TYR A 37 3.56 5.27 -8.62
N SER A 38 4.08 5.84 -9.70
CA SER A 38 3.76 7.22 -10.09
C SER A 38 2.28 7.40 -10.40
N GLU A 39 1.69 6.45 -11.13
CA GLU A 39 0.25 6.45 -11.46
C GLU A 39 -0.62 6.36 -10.20
N LEU A 40 -0.33 5.39 -9.33
CA LEU A 40 -1.06 5.18 -8.08
C LEU A 40 -0.86 6.33 -7.10
N ASN A 41 0.34 6.91 -7.05
CA ASN A 41 0.64 8.04 -6.18
C ASN A 41 -0.16 9.29 -6.58
N VAL A 42 -0.48 9.48 -7.86
CA VAL A 42 -1.40 10.57 -8.26
C VAL A 42 -2.79 10.33 -7.70
N LYS A 43 -3.32 9.10 -7.80
CA LYS A 43 -4.63 8.74 -7.23
C LYS A 43 -4.64 8.89 -5.71
N TRP A 44 -3.62 8.36 -5.04
CA TRP A 44 -3.44 8.46 -3.60
C TRP A 44 -3.39 9.91 -3.13
N ARG A 45 -2.59 10.77 -3.79
CA ARG A 45 -2.51 12.20 -3.47
C ARG A 45 -3.85 12.92 -3.61
N ARG A 46 -4.68 12.53 -4.58
CA ARG A 46 -6.03 13.12 -4.73
C ARG A 46 -6.96 12.75 -3.59
N GLN A 47 -6.85 11.53 -3.07
CA GLN A 47 -7.71 11.05 -1.98
C GLN A 47 -7.21 11.48 -0.59
N HIS A 48 -5.91 11.39 -0.34
CA HIS A 48 -5.30 11.58 0.98
C HIS A 48 -4.62 12.94 1.16
N GLY A 49 -4.34 13.67 0.08
CA GLY A 49 -3.66 14.97 0.12
C GLY A 49 -2.15 14.90 0.32
N GLU A 50 -1.57 13.70 0.43
CA GLU A 50 -0.14 13.47 0.66
C GLU A 50 0.42 12.37 -0.26
N ASP A 51 1.74 12.30 -0.40
CA ASP A 51 2.42 11.29 -1.21
C ASP A 51 2.33 9.89 -0.57
N MET A 52 2.07 8.87 -1.39
CA MET A 52 1.95 7.48 -0.95
C MET A 52 3.28 6.95 -0.42
N PRO A 53 3.34 6.46 0.83
CA PRO A 53 4.58 5.95 1.41
C PRO A 53 4.93 4.59 0.79
N LYS A 54 6.09 4.52 0.12
CA LYS A 54 6.51 3.33 -0.65
C LYS A 54 6.60 2.06 0.21
N ASN A 55 7.22 2.18 1.38
CA ASN A 55 7.53 1.02 2.23
C ASN A 55 6.35 0.53 3.06
N GLU A 56 5.38 1.38 3.34
CA GLU A 56 4.25 1.06 4.21
C GLU A 56 3.02 0.66 3.41
N GLU A 57 2.77 1.32 2.27
CA GLU A 57 1.57 1.12 1.48
C GLU A 57 1.89 0.43 0.15
N PHE A 58 2.72 1.04 -0.68
CA PHE A 58 2.91 0.58 -2.07
C PHE A 58 3.56 -0.79 -2.20
N TYR A 59 4.73 -1.04 -1.60
CA TYR A 59 5.41 -2.33 -1.75
C TYR A 59 4.60 -3.47 -1.12
N PRO A 60 4.00 -3.30 0.08
CA PRO A 60 3.09 -4.31 0.62
C PRO A 60 1.89 -4.59 -0.28
N ALA A 61 1.23 -3.55 -0.83
CA ALA A 61 0.13 -3.72 -1.77
C ALA A 61 0.56 -4.42 -3.06
N ALA A 62 1.71 -4.05 -3.63
CA ALA A 62 2.27 -4.68 -4.82
C ALA A 62 2.58 -6.16 -4.59
N VAL A 63 3.13 -6.52 -3.42
CA VAL A 63 3.41 -7.91 -3.06
C VAL A 63 2.12 -8.69 -2.80
N ARG A 64 1.14 -8.11 -2.10
CA ARG A 64 -0.17 -8.77 -1.85
C ARG A 64 -0.92 -9.02 -3.16
N ALA A 65 -0.97 -8.03 -4.04
CA ALA A 65 -1.56 -8.16 -5.37
C ALA A 65 -0.85 -9.25 -6.22
N ALA A 66 0.48 -9.34 -6.15
CA ALA A 66 1.23 -10.36 -6.89
C ALA A 66 1.06 -11.79 -6.32
N LEU A 67 0.79 -11.92 -5.02
CA LEU A 67 0.59 -13.21 -4.34
C LEU A 67 -0.89 -13.64 -4.31
N GLY A 68 -1.81 -12.71 -4.46
CA GLY A 68 -3.26 -12.93 -4.50
C GLY A 68 -3.83 -12.87 -5.91
N GLU A 69 -5.16 -12.79 -5.97
CA GLU A 69 -5.93 -12.54 -7.19
C GLU A 69 -6.46 -11.09 -7.25
N SER A 70 -5.86 -10.19 -6.47
CA SER A 70 -6.25 -8.77 -6.37
C SER A 70 -5.27 -7.88 -7.14
N SER A 71 -5.72 -6.70 -7.55
CA SER A 71 -4.90 -5.62 -8.10
C SER A 71 -4.26 -4.76 -7.00
N ILE A 72 -3.23 -3.99 -7.36
CA ILE A 72 -2.59 -3.06 -6.41
C ILE A 72 -3.58 -1.95 -6.00
N GLU A 73 -4.51 -1.59 -6.88
CA GLU A 73 -5.54 -0.57 -6.64
C GLU A 73 -6.55 -1.05 -5.61
N GLU A 74 -7.00 -2.31 -5.70
CA GLU A 74 -7.82 -2.99 -4.68
C GLU A 74 -7.15 -2.94 -3.31
N GLU A 75 -5.89 -3.34 -3.25
CA GLU A 75 -5.11 -3.42 -2.01
C GLU A 75 -4.84 -2.04 -1.38
N LEU A 76 -4.93 -0.96 -2.15
CA LEU A 76 -4.77 0.42 -1.70
C LEU A 76 -6.11 1.16 -1.52
N GLY A 77 -7.24 0.51 -1.83
CA GLY A 77 -8.56 1.17 -1.83
C GLY A 77 -8.69 2.30 -2.85
N LEU A 78 -7.96 2.21 -3.97
CA LEU A 78 -7.92 3.24 -5.03
C LEU A 78 -8.84 2.93 -6.23
N GLU A 79 -9.65 1.88 -6.13
CA GLU A 79 -10.69 1.58 -7.12
C GLU A 79 -11.83 2.61 -7.05
N GLU A 80 -12.33 3.02 -8.22
CA GLU A 80 -13.53 3.86 -8.35
C GLU A 80 -14.81 3.03 -8.34
#